data_AF-A0A6P0TTE5-F1
#
_entry.id   AF-A0A6P0TTE5-F1
#
_cell.length_a   1.000
_cell.length_b   1.000
_cell.length_c   1.000
_cell.angle_alpha   90.00
_cell.angle_beta   90.00
_cell.angle_gamma   90.00
#
_symmetry.space_group_name_H-M   'P 1'
#
loop_
_entity.id
_entity.type
_entity.pdbx_description
1 polymer ?
#
loop_
_entity_poly.entity_id
_entity_poly.type
_entity_poly.pdbx_seq_one_letter_code
_entity_poly.pdbx_strand_id
1 'polypeptide(L)'
;MQHTIQIPIPKIERHKAAIARKKISKPVRLGLEANLFTEGTTFFDYGCGHGGDIKHIAQKGYQSAGWDPYYLPDNTCISADVVNLGYVINVIESLAERREALIKAWGLTKEVLIVSAMVLINDHKTQNKLAYGDGIITSRNTFQKYYEQEELKSYIDQVLNVDSIPIDLGIFLVFKDEKQGQNFRASRLKTRLSRPRINSKNQKFVDYEEQLIPLMNFMSDRGRLPVRGEIAEEADLIAEFGSFRRAFRVILQATNPLEWDKITDKRRQDLLVYLALTKFGNRPKFSQLAEVVRNDIKALFGSYTQGCTLADLMLFSLGDSKLISKCCKNSSIGYKFSNSLLVHVSAIAKLDPLLRLYEGCANRTIGRLNEATIIKFHTKLPIISYLFYPDFDTEAHPVLHTSMHIDLRDLSVSYQSYTNEYNPPILHRKDALVTPDYPDYEKFAKLTQQEEDRGLLNDLKSIQNRISWLKCLEENCTEIKGHRVYWQTNVDPYRLKILKSAHATRKRERKKQLNQE
;
A
#
# COMPACT_ATOMS: atom_id res chain seq x y z
N MET A 1 -50.57 37.22 -8.57
CA MET A 1 -50.19 35.91 -9.15
C MET A 1 -48.68 35.80 -9.09
N GLN A 2 -48.15 35.08 -8.10
CA GLN A 2 -46.72 34.75 -8.06
C GLN A 2 -46.50 33.65 -9.09
N HIS A 3 -45.84 33.98 -10.19
CA HIS A 3 -45.34 32.97 -11.12
C HIS A 3 -44.24 32.19 -10.41
N THR A 4 -44.59 31.03 -9.87
CA THR A 4 -43.62 30.01 -9.47
C THR A 4 -42.91 29.55 -10.74
N ILE A 5 -41.72 30.08 -10.99
CA ILE A 5 -40.85 29.59 -12.06
C ILE A 5 -40.50 28.15 -11.66
N GLN A 6 -41.22 27.18 -12.22
CA GLN A 6 -40.83 25.78 -12.20
C GLN A 6 -39.55 25.68 -13.02
N ILE A 7 -38.40 25.69 -12.35
CA ILE A 7 -37.13 25.33 -12.96
C ILE A 7 -37.30 23.89 -13.46
N PRO A 8 -37.18 23.62 -14.78
CA PRO A 8 -37.36 22.28 -15.29
C PRO A 8 -36.34 21.35 -14.63
N ILE A 9 -36.82 20.27 -14.02
CA ILE A 9 -35.95 19.25 -13.43
C ILE A 9 -35.12 18.67 -14.60
N PRO A 10 -33.79 18.84 -14.60
CA PRO A 10 -32.96 18.37 -15.70
C PRO A 10 -33.07 16.85 -15.81
N LYS A 11 -33.34 16.36 -17.02
CA LYS A 11 -33.37 14.92 -17.31
C LYS A 11 -31.94 14.37 -17.24
N ILE A 12 -31.65 13.56 -16.21
CA ILE A 12 -30.33 12.98 -16.00
C ILE A 12 -30.18 11.68 -16.78
N GLU A 13 -29.18 11.62 -17.66
CA GLU A 13 -28.90 10.48 -18.53
C GLU A 13 -27.81 9.57 -17.95
N ARG A 14 -28.04 9.03 -16.75
CA ARG A 14 -27.01 8.27 -15.98
C ARG A 14 -26.31 7.15 -16.74
N HIS A 15 -27.01 6.49 -17.68
CA HIS A 15 -26.45 5.41 -18.50
C HIS A 15 -25.21 5.87 -19.28
N LYS A 16 -25.13 7.15 -19.66
CA LYS A 16 -23.98 7.73 -20.37
C LYS A 16 -22.71 7.88 -19.52
N ALA A 17 -22.80 7.66 -18.21
CA ALA A 17 -21.64 7.63 -17.32
C ALA A 17 -20.88 6.29 -17.38
N ALA A 18 -21.50 5.23 -17.88
CA ALA A 18 -20.84 3.94 -18.09
C ALA A 18 -19.76 4.05 -19.16
N ILE A 19 -18.60 3.45 -18.90
CA ILE A 19 -17.44 3.48 -19.80
C ILE A 19 -17.16 2.07 -20.31
N ALA A 20 -17.12 1.89 -21.63
CA ALA A 20 -16.61 0.66 -22.23
C ALA A 20 -15.09 0.58 -22.01
N ARG A 21 -14.64 -0.39 -21.21
CA ARG A 21 -13.21 -0.57 -20.87
C ARG A 21 -12.64 -1.81 -21.54
N LYS A 22 -11.40 -1.71 -22.02
CA LYS A 22 -10.61 -2.83 -22.55
C LYS A 22 -9.85 -3.62 -21.48
N LYS A 23 -9.81 -3.09 -20.26
CA LYS A 23 -9.11 -3.68 -19.11
C LYS A 23 -10.09 -3.79 -17.95
N ILE A 24 -9.80 -4.70 -17.04
CA ILE A 24 -10.49 -4.83 -15.77
C ILE A 24 -10.47 -3.51 -14.99
N SER A 25 -11.57 -3.18 -14.30
CA SER A 25 -11.69 -1.98 -13.51
C SER A 25 -10.76 -2.00 -12.31
N LYS A 26 -10.41 -0.80 -11.83
CA LYS A 26 -9.51 -0.65 -10.68
C LYS A 26 -10.02 -1.36 -9.41
N PRO A 27 -11.29 -1.22 -8.98
CA PRO A 27 -11.79 -1.90 -7.79
C PRO A 27 -11.62 -3.42 -7.87
N VAL A 28 -11.98 -4.01 -9.01
CA VAL A 28 -11.90 -5.46 -9.22
C VAL A 28 -10.44 -5.93 -9.33
N ARG A 29 -9.57 -5.18 -10.02
CA ARG A 29 -8.12 -5.45 -10.06
C ARG A 29 -7.52 -5.50 -8.66
N LEU A 30 -7.83 -4.51 -7.82
CA LEU A 30 -7.33 -4.47 -6.44
C LEU A 30 -7.87 -5.64 -5.61
N GLY A 31 -9.12 -6.07 -5.84
CA GLY A 31 -9.66 -7.28 -5.22
C GLY A 31 -8.89 -8.54 -5.59
N LEU A 32 -8.48 -8.69 -6.85
CA LEU A 32 -7.61 -9.79 -7.30
C LEU A 32 -6.22 -9.72 -6.64
N GLU A 33 -5.58 -8.54 -6.66
CA GLU A 33 -4.26 -8.32 -6.05
C GLU A 33 -4.27 -8.53 -4.53
N ALA A 34 -5.42 -8.32 -3.90
CA ALA A 34 -5.68 -8.58 -2.49
C ALA A 34 -6.00 -10.06 -2.19
N ASN A 35 -5.94 -10.95 -3.18
CA ASN A 35 -6.26 -12.39 -3.09
C ASN A 35 -7.67 -12.68 -2.55
N LEU A 36 -8.65 -11.84 -2.91
CA LEU A 36 -10.06 -12.10 -2.56
C LEU A 36 -10.72 -13.14 -3.46
N PHE A 37 -10.02 -13.58 -4.51
CA PHE A 37 -10.51 -14.56 -5.46
C PHE A 37 -9.65 -15.82 -5.34
N THR A 38 -10.28 -16.91 -4.93
CA THR A 38 -9.69 -18.25 -4.84
C THR A 38 -10.42 -19.20 -5.78
N GLU A 39 -9.87 -20.40 -6.04
CA GLU A 39 -10.52 -21.36 -6.93
C GLU A 39 -11.97 -21.64 -6.49
N GLY A 40 -12.91 -21.54 -7.42
CA GLY A 40 -14.34 -21.69 -7.15
C GLY A 40 -15.07 -20.42 -6.69
N THR A 41 -14.37 -19.31 -6.39
CA THR A 41 -15.01 -18.04 -6.01
C THR A 41 -15.97 -17.54 -7.10
N THR A 42 -17.19 -17.19 -6.70
CA THR A 42 -18.23 -16.59 -7.54
C THR A 42 -18.19 -15.06 -7.49
N PHE A 43 -18.44 -14.39 -8.62
CA PHE A 43 -18.38 -12.94 -8.76
C PHE A 43 -19.69 -12.36 -9.33
N PHE A 44 -20.14 -11.24 -8.76
CA PHE A 44 -21.28 -10.49 -9.29
C PHE A 44 -21.00 -8.99 -9.38
N ASP A 45 -21.27 -8.39 -10.54
CA ASP A 45 -21.07 -6.95 -10.78
C ASP A 45 -22.41 -6.21 -10.82
N TYR A 46 -22.71 -5.43 -9.76
CA TYR A 46 -23.95 -4.66 -9.61
C TYR A 46 -23.77 -3.28 -10.23
N GLY A 47 -24.51 -2.97 -11.29
CA GLY A 47 -24.32 -1.78 -12.12
C GLY A 47 -23.13 -1.93 -13.09
N CYS A 48 -23.04 -3.09 -13.73
CA CYS A 48 -21.89 -3.49 -14.54
C CYS A 48 -21.70 -2.71 -15.86
N GLY A 49 -22.64 -1.85 -16.24
CA GLY A 49 -22.64 -1.14 -17.51
C GLY A 49 -22.53 -2.10 -18.69
N HIS A 50 -21.46 -1.95 -19.48
CA HIS A 50 -21.18 -2.80 -20.64
C HIS A 50 -20.65 -4.22 -20.29
N GLY A 51 -20.56 -4.58 -19.01
CA GLY A 51 -20.15 -5.92 -18.56
C GLY A 51 -18.65 -6.22 -18.75
N GLY A 52 -17.81 -5.18 -18.69
CA GLY A 52 -16.36 -5.33 -18.88
C GLY A 52 -15.71 -6.24 -17.84
N ASP A 53 -15.99 -6.00 -16.56
CA ASP A 53 -15.37 -6.77 -15.46
C ASP A 53 -15.83 -8.22 -15.45
N ILE A 54 -17.11 -8.47 -15.74
CA ILE A 54 -17.69 -9.81 -15.91
C ILE A 54 -16.87 -10.62 -16.92
N LYS A 55 -16.62 -10.06 -18.10
CA LYS A 55 -15.86 -10.75 -19.17
C LYS A 55 -14.42 -11.07 -18.73
N HIS A 56 -13.74 -10.14 -18.08
CA HIS A 56 -12.34 -10.34 -17.66
C HIS A 56 -12.21 -11.33 -16.49
N ILE A 57 -13.18 -11.34 -15.57
CA ILE A 57 -13.21 -12.30 -14.46
C ILE A 57 -13.55 -13.71 -14.97
N ALA A 58 -14.50 -13.85 -15.90
CA ALA A 58 -14.77 -15.12 -16.57
C ALA A 58 -13.53 -15.69 -17.28
N GLN A 59 -12.77 -14.85 -17.99
CA GLN A 59 -11.52 -15.24 -18.66
C GLN A 59 -10.43 -15.73 -17.69
N LYS A 60 -10.50 -15.36 -16.42
CA LYS A 60 -9.61 -15.86 -15.36
C LYS A 60 -10.09 -17.17 -14.72
N GLY A 61 -11.21 -17.73 -15.18
CA GLY A 61 -11.74 -19.02 -14.74
C GLY A 61 -12.78 -18.95 -13.61
N TYR A 62 -13.22 -17.75 -13.21
CA TYR A 62 -14.22 -17.58 -12.16
C TYR A 62 -15.64 -17.53 -12.74
N GLN A 63 -16.61 -18.04 -11.98
CA GLN A 63 -18.02 -17.84 -12.33
C GLN A 63 -18.39 -16.37 -12.10
N SER A 64 -18.84 -15.69 -13.15
CA SER A 64 -19.16 -14.26 -13.09
C SER A 64 -20.51 -13.95 -13.72
N ALA A 65 -21.29 -13.10 -13.06
CA ALA A 65 -22.51 -12.51 -13.60
C ALA A 65 -22.57 -11.01 -13.27
N GLY A 66 -23.56 -10.30 -13.79
CA GLY A 66 -23.80 -8.91 -13.41
C GLY A 66 -25.09 -8.37 -13.98
N TRP A 67 -25.51 -7.24 -13.43
CA TRP A 67 -26.76 -6.57 -13.75
C TRP A 67 -26.51 -5.08 -13.95
N ASP A 68 -27.26 -4.45 -14.85
CA ASP A 68 -27.25 -3.00 -15.02
C ASP A 68 -28.66 -2.53 -15.41
N PRO A 69 -29.20 -1.46 -14.79
CA PRO A 69 -30.57 -1.03 -15.04
C PRO A 69 -30.84 -0.58 -16.48
N TYR A 70 -29.81 -0.30 -17.28
CA TYR A 70 -29.93 0.12 -18.67
C TYR A 70 -29.35 -0.90 -19.66
N TYR A 71 -28.14 -1.38 -19.42
CA TYR A 71 -27.41 -2.20 -20.38
C TYR A 71 -27.72 -3.70 -20.28
N LEU A 72 -28.08 -4.18 -19.09
CA LEU A 72 -28.41 -5.58 -18.82
C LEU A 72 -29.58 -5.68 -17.82
N PRO A 73 -30.75 -5.08 -18.12
CA PRO A 73 -31.85 -4.95 -17.17
C PRO A 73 -32.53 -6.28 -16.85
N ASP A 74 -32.53 -7.21 -17.81
CA ASP A 74 -33.20 -8.52 -17.72
C ASP A 74 -32.36 -9.58 -16.99
N ASN A 75 -31.09 -9.29 -16.68
CA ASN A 75 -30.25 -10.21 -15.95
C ASN A 75 -30.74 -10.36 -14.51
N THR A 76 -30.79 -11.60 -14.00
CA THR A 76 -31.16 -11.83 -12.60
C THR A 76 -30.02 -11.43 -11.68
N CYS A 77 -30.34 -10.67 -10.62
CA CYS A 77 -29.43 -10.44 -9.52
C CYS A 77 -29.25 -11.72 -8.70
N ILE A 78 -28.03 -12.27 -8.70
CA ILE A 78 -27.70 -13.50 -7.97
C ILE A 78 -26.69 -13.22 -6.87
N SER A 79 -26.73 -14.01 -5.80
CA SER A 79 -25.75 -13.91 -4.72
C SER A 79 -24.39 -14.49 -5.15
N ALA A 80 -23.32 -13.82 -4.79
CA ALA A 80 -21.94 -14.21 -5.11
C ALA A 80 -21.00 -13.99 -3.92
N ASP A 81 -19.87 -14.71 -3.91
CA ASP A 81 -18.86 -14.58 -2.86
C ASP A 81 -18.26 -13.18 -2.85
N VAL A 82 -17.91 -12.68 -4.04
CA VAL A 82 -17.45 -11.30 -4.24
C VAL A 82 -18.46 -10.51 -5.06
N VAL A 83 -18.99 -9.42 -4.50
CA VAL A 83 -19.87 -8.49 -5.21
C VAL A 83 -19.14 -7.16 -5.44
N ASN A 84 -19.22 -6.61 -6.64
CA ASN A 84 -18.70 -5.28 -6.97
C ASN A 84 -19.85 -4.28 -7.14
N LEU A 85 -19.78 -3.15 -6.43
CA LEU A 85 -20.59 -1.96 -6.62
C LEU A 85 -19.68 -0.83 -7.10
N GLY A 86 -19.15 -1.00 -8.31
CA GLY A 86 -18.04 -0.21 -8.83
C GLY A 86 -18.47 1.08 -9.50
N TYR A 87 -18.27 2.23 -8.85
CA TYR A 87 -18.57 3.57 -9.37
C TYR A 87 -20.06 3.85 -9.66
N VAL A 88 -20.95 3.11 -9.00
CA VAL A 88 -22.40 3.22 -9.19
C VAL A 88 -22.99 4.32 -8.32
N ILE A 89 -22.67 4.34 -7.02
CA ILE A 89 -23.25 5.29 -6.08
C ILE A 89 -22.90 6.76 -6.41
N ASN A 90 -21.80 7.02 -7.14
CA ASN A 90 -21.46 8.37 -7.56
C ASN A 90 -22.24 8.88 -8.79
N VAL A 91 -23.00 8.04 -9.50
CA VAL A 91 -23.79 8.46 -10.68
C VAL A 91 -25.30 8.47 -10.41
N ILE A 92 -25.73 8.07 -9.21
CA ILE A 92 -27.12 8.07 -8.77
C ILE A 92 -27.38 9.39 -8.00
N GLU A 93 -28.23 10.23 -8.56
CA GLU A 93 -28.61 11.53 -8.00
C GLU A 93 -29.48 11.41 -6.74
N SER A 94 -30.40 10.45 -6.73
CA SER A 94 -31.33 10.23 -5.62
C SER A 94 -30.60 9.61 -4.44
N LEU A 95 -30.63 10.29 -3.28
CA LEU A 95 -30.05 9.78 -2.03
C LEU A 95 -30.70 8.46 -1.59
N ALA A 96 -32.03 8.35 -1.76
CA ALA A 96 -32.77 7.14 -1.41
C ALA A 96 -32.38 5.96 -2.31
N GLU A 97 -32.30 6.20 -3.63
CA GLU A 97 -31.90 5.16 -4.59
C GLU A 97 -30.43 4.74 -4.39
N ARG A 98 -29.53 5.68 -4.06
CA ARG A 98 -28.13 5.37 -3.72
C ARG A 98 -28.06 4.42 -2.54
N ARG A 99 -28.81 4.73 -1.48
CA ARG A 99 -28.89 3.92 -0.27
C ARG A 99 -29.43 2.52 -0.61
N GLU A 100 -30.49 2.44 -1.39
CA GLU A 100 -31.10 1.18 -1.81
C GLU A 100 -30.14 0.33 -2.65
N ALA A 101 -29.43 0.92 -3.61
CA ALA A 101 -28.43 0.23 -4.42
C ALA A 101 -27.32 -0.39 -3.56
N LEU A 102 -26.82 0.36 -2.57
CA LEU A 102 -25.81 -0.13 -1.64
C LEU A 102 -26.32 -1.30 -0.78
N ILE A 103 -27.55 -1.19 -0.25
CA ILE A 103 -28.19 -2.27 0.53
C ILE A 103 -28.44 -3.51 -0.33
N LYS A 104 -28.91 -3.36 -1.57
CA LYS A 104 -29.15 -4.49 -2.49
C LYS A 104 -27.85 -5.21 -2.84
N ALA A 105 -26.80 -4.48 -3.22
CA ALA A 105 -25.49 -5.08 -3.50
C ALA A 105 -24.95 -5.84 -2.27
N TRP A 106 -25.13 -5.28 -1.07
CA TRP A 106 -24.76 -5.96 0.18
C TRP A 106 -25.59 -7.21 0.48
N GLY A 107 -26.88 -7.23 0.09
CA GLY A 107 -27.75 -8.40 0.21
C GLY A 107 -27.32 -9.57 -0.69
N LEU A 108 -26.69 -9.28 -1.84
CA LEU A 108 -26.17 -10.29 -2.76
C LEU A 108 -24.79 -10.84 -2.34
N THR A 109 -24.12 -10.17 -1.41
CA THR A 109 -22.75 -10.52 -1.02
C THR A 109 -22.72 -11.70 -0.05
N LYS A 110 -21.94 -12.75 -0.33
CA LYS A 110 -21.71 -13.85 0.62
C LYS A 110 -20.44 -13.65 1.45
N GLU A 111 -19.36 -13.13 0.86
CA GLU A 111 -18.09 -12.92 1.58
C GLU A 111 -17.65 -11.45 1.60
N VAL A 112 -17.43 -10.84 0.44
CA VAL A 112 -16.86 -9.48 0.34
C VAL A 112 -17.59 -8.60 -0.68
N LEU A 113 -17.98 -7.40 -0.26
CA LEU A 113 -18.48 -6.35 -1.13
C LEU A 113 -17.36 -5.34 -1.40
N ILE A 114 -17.09 -5.09 -2.67
CA ILE A 114 -16.22 -4.01 -3.14
C ILE A 114 -17.10 -2.81 -3.45
N VAL A 115 -16.91 -1.69 -2.76
CA VAL A 115 -17.63 -0.44 -3.02
C VAL A 115 -16.64 0.59 -3.53
N SER A 116 -16.94 1.23 -4.67
CA SER A 116 -16.14 2.36 -5.13
C SER A 116 -16.94 3.56 -5.60
N ALA A 117 -16.36 4.74 -5.39
CA ALA A 117 -16.89 6.02 -5.85
C ALA A 117 -15.76 6.96 -6.29
N MET A 118 -16.08 8.01 -7.06
CA MET A 118 -15.09 9.04 -7.36
C MET A 118 -14.84 9.93 -6.16
N VAL A 119 -13.57 10.20 -5.86
CA VAL A 119 -13.13 11.10 -4.78
C VAL A 119 -12.63 12.42 -5.37
N LEU A 120 -12.86 13.53 -4.66
CA LEU A 120 -12.33 14.84 -5.01
C LEU A 120 -10.78 14.84 -4.97
N ILE A 121 -10.14 15.21 -6.08
CA ILE A 121 -8.70 15.49 -6.18
C ILE A 121 -8.60 16.86 -6.88
N ASN A 122 -8.20 17.89 -6.14
CA ASN A 122 -8.15 19.32 -6.48
C ASN A 122 -8.58 19.77 -7.91
N ASP A 123 -9.80 20.33 -7.93
CA ASP A 123 -10.32 21.60 -8.47
C ASP A 123 -10.25 22.03 -9.95
N HIS A 124 -9.60 21.32 -10.87
CA HIS A 124 -9.76 21.65 -12.30
C HIS A 124 -10.97 20.99 -12.96
N LYS A 125 -11.52 19.92 -12.36
CA LYS A 125 -12.64 19.18 -12.95
C LYS A 125 -14.01 19.76 -12.57
N THR A 126 -14.09 20.63 -11.59
CA THR A 126 -15.32 21.23 -11.03
C THR A 126 -15.54 22.66 -11.53
N GLN A 127 -14.48 23.34 -11.99
CA GLN A 127 -14.58 24.65 -12.63
C GLN A 127 -15.53 24.56 -13.83
N ASN A 128 -16.58 25.39 -13.82
CA ASN A 128 -17.64 25.52 -14.83
C ASN A 128 -18.69 24.39 -14.92
N LYS A 129 -18.93 23.60 -13.86
CA LYS A 129 -20.02 22.60 -13.84
C LYS A 129 -21.21 23.03 -13.00
N LEU A 130 -22.42 22.68 -13.45
CA LEU A 130 -23.68 23.04 -12.79
C LEU A 130 -23.85 22.19 -11.52
N ALA A 131 -23.88 22.84 -10.35
CA ALA A 131 -24.21 22.18 -9.09
C ALA A 131 -25.65 21.63 -9.12
N TYR A 132 -25.83 20.40 -8.67
CA TYR A 132 -27.15 19.75 -8.60
C TYR A 132 -27.19 18.79 -7.41
N GLY A 133 -28.05 19.08 -6.42
CA GLY A 133 -28.08 18.34 -5.16
C GLY A 133 -26.73 18.38 -4.45
N ASP A 134 -26.17 17.20 -4.14
CA ASP A 134 -24.85 17.02 -3.52
C ASP A 134 -23.76 16.62 -4.53
N GLY A 135 -24.00 16.88 -5.82
CA GLY A 135 -23.07 16.61 -6.90
C GLY A 135 -23.15 17.67 -8.01
N ILE A 136 -22.74 17.27 -9.21
CA ILE A 136 -22.74 18.14 -10.38
C ILE A 136 -23.37 17.45 -11.59
N ILE A 137 -23.98 18.24 -12.47
CA ILE A 137 -24.36 17.80 -13.81
C ILE A 137 -23.20 18.05 -14.76
N THR A 138 -22.77 17.01 -15.47
CA THR A 138 -21.71 17.11 -16.47
C THR A 138 -22.25 17.63 -17.80
N SER A 139 -21.35 18.00 -18.73
CA SER A 139 -21.72 18.39 -20.10
C SER A 139 -22.43 17.29 -20.90
N ARG A 140 -22.40 16.03 -20.42
CA ARG A 140 -23.13 14.89 -21.00
C ARG A 140 -24.50 14.66 -20.37
N ASN A 141 -25.00 15.61 -19.58
CA ASN A 141 -26.23 15.49 -18.78
C ASN A 141 -26.23 14.28 -17.82
N THR A 142 -25.06 13.86 -17.34
CA THR A 142 -24.94 12.83 -16.29
C THR A 142 -24.79 13.50 -14.92
N PHE A 143 -25.32 12.88 -13.88
CA PHE A 143 -25.01 13.24 -12.50
C PHE A 143 -23.65 12.64 -12.09
N GLN A 144 -22.89 13.41 -11.33
CA GLN A 144 -21.66 12.93 -10.72
C GLN A 144 -21.50 13.53 -9.33
N LYS A 145 -21.48 12.69 -8.31
CA LYS A 145 -20.98 13.04 -6.97
C LYS A 145 -19.49 12.75 -6.89
N TYR A 146 -18.75 13.68 -6.31
CA TYR A 146 -17.39 13.44 -5.88
C TYR A 146 -17.40 13.44 -4.36
N TYR A 147 -16.97 12.32 -3.79
CA TYR A 147 -16.93 12.15 -2.35
C TYR A 147 -15.62 12.69 -1.79
N GLU A 148 -15.65 13.11 -0.53
CA GLU A 148 -14.45 13.04 0.27
C GLU A 148 -14.23 11.60 0.75
N GLN A 149 -12.98 11.23 1.00
CA GLN A 149 -12.65 9.85 1.35
C GLN A 149 -13.29 9.42 2.68
N GLU A 150 -13.30 10.31 3.67
CA GLU A 150 -13.95 10.07 4.97
C GLU A 150 -15.48 10.08 4.86
N GLU A 151 -16.04 10.95 4.02
CA GLU A 151 -17.47 11.01 3.73
C GLU A 151 -17.93 9.67 3.13
N LEU A 152 -17.20 9.13 2.15
CA LEU A 152 -17.53 7.85 1.53
C LEU A 152 -17.46 6.70 2.55
N LYS A 153 -16.41 6.65 3.38
CA LYS A 153 -16.31 5.64 4.44
C LYS A 153 -17.50 5.71 5.39
N SER A 154 -17.79 6.92 5.89
CA SER A 154 -18.89 7.15 6.84
C SER A 154 -20.23 6.78 6.24
N TYR A 155 -20.46 7.11 4.96
CA TYR A 155 -21.66 6.71 4.24
C TYR A 155 -21.82 5.18 4.17
N ILE A 156 -20.76 4.46 3.78
CA ILE A 156 -20.79 2.99 3.68
C ILE A 156 -21.05 2.37 5.07
N ASP A 157 -20.29 2.80 6.08
CA ASP A 157 -20.36 2.26 7.43
C ASP A 157 -21.73 2.47 8.06
N GLN A 158 -22.32 3.67 7.91
CA GLN A 158 -23.63 3.99 8.48
C GLN A 158 -24.78 3.28 7.75
N VAL A 159 -24.72 3.17 6.43
CA VAL A 159 -25.79 2.51 5.65
C VAL A 159 -25.80 1.01 5.92
N LEU A 160 -24.62 0.39 5.99
CA LEU A 160 -24.49 -1.07 6.14
C LEU A 160 -24.33 -1.53 7.60
N ASN A 161 -24.08 -0.61 8.53
CA ASN A 161 -23.75 -0.88 9.94
C ASN A 161 -22.55 -1.82 10.09
N VAL A 162 -21.44 -1.46 9.44
CA VAL A 162 -20.19 -2.23 9.33
C VAL A 162 -18.98 -1.30 9.48
N ASP A 163 -17.79 -1.88 9.62
CA ASP A 163 -16.52 -1.13 9.57
C ASP A 163 -15.75 -1.48 8.28
N SER A 164 -15.98 -0.68 7.24
CA SER A 164 -15.33 -0.85 5.93
C SER A 164 -13.81 -0.64 5.99
N ILE A 165 -13.11 -1.31 5.08
CA ILE A 165 -11.65 -1.30 4.98
C ILE A 165 -11.24 -0.54 3.72
N PRO A 166 -10.55 0.61 3.82
CA PRO A 166 -10.01 1.28 2.65
C PRO A 166 -8.89 0.42 2.04
N ILE A 167 -8.95 0.21 0.74
CA ILE A 167 -7.85 -0.40 -0.02
C ILE A 167 -7.18 0.57 -0.99
N ASP A 168 -7.87 1.68 -1.30
CA ASP A 168 -7.39 2.79 -2.13
C ASP A 168 -8.31 4.02 -1.93
N LEU A 169 -7.96 5.16 -2.51
CA LEU A 169 -8.85 6.31 -2.62
C LEU A 169 -10.12 5.92 -3.40
N GLY A 170 -11.25 6.15 -2.75
CA GLY A 170 -12.57 5.89 -3.28
C GLY A 170 -12.92 4.41 -3.35
N ILE A 171 -12.15 3.50 -2.74
CA ILE A 171 -12.36 2.04 -2.86
C ILE A 171 -12.27 1.39 -1.49
N PHE A 172 -13.36 0.73 -1.11
CA PHE A 172 -13.53 0.08 0.19
C PHE A 172 -13.94 -1.38 0.01
N LEU A 173 -13.45 -2.22 0.93
CA LEU A 173 -13.92 -3.60 1.11
C LEU A 173 -14.81 -3.68 2.34
N VAL A 174 -15.90 -4.43 2.21
CA VAL A 174 -16.82 -4.74 3.31
C VAL A 174 -16.95 -6.24 3.42
N PHE A 175 -16.48 -6.81 4.53
CA PHE A 175 -16.51 -8.25 4.78
C PHE A 175 -17.78 -8.65 5.54
N LYS A 176 -18.45 -9.74 5.12
CA LYS A 176 -19.61 -10.32 5.83
C LYS A 176 -19.20 -10.92 7.17
N ASP A 177 -18.08 -11.64 7.20
CA ASP A 177 -17.48 -12.15 8.42
C ASP A 177 -16.41 -11.17 8.94
N GLU A 178 -16.66 -10.62 10.13
CA GLU A 178 -15.71 -9.74 10.81
C GLU A 178 -14.35 -10.42 11.02
N LYS A 179 -14.29 -11.73 11.27
CA LYS A 179 -13.03 -12.47 11.43
C LYS A 179 -12.19 -12.43 10.16
N GLN A 180 -12.82 -12.59 8.99
CA GLN A 180 -12.13 -12.48 7.70
C GLN A 180 -11.58 -11.06 7.50
N GLY A 181 -12.38 -10.04 7.82
CA GLY A 181 -11.93 -8.64 7.78
C GLY A 181 -10.74 -8.36 8.71
N GLN A 182 -10.72 -8.94 9.91
CA GLN A 182 -9.60 -8.82 10.84
C GLN A 182 -8.35 -9.54 10.34
N ASN A 183 -8.49 -10.76 9.78
CA ASN A 183 -7.39 -11.49 9.15
C ASN A 183 -6.81 -10.70 7.98
N PHE A 184 -7.66 -10.11 7.15
CA PHE A 184 -7.25 -9.26 6.05
C PHE A 184 -6.39 -8.09 6.54
N ARG A 185 -6.83 -7.37 7.57
CA ARG A 185 -6.06 -6.26 8.20
C ARG A 185 -4.72 -6.72 8.75
N ALA A 186 -4.70 -7.80 9.52
CA ALA A 186 -3.47 -8.32 10.11
C ALA A 186 -2.45 -8.74 9.04
N SER A 187 -2.91 -9.40 7.96
CA SER A 187 -2.05 -9.85 6.87
C SER A 187 -1.33 -8.70 6.16
N ARG A 188 -1.99 -7.55 6.01
CA ARG A 188 -1.44 -6.34 5.35
C ARG A 188 -0.31 -5.69 6.13
N LEU A 189 -0.23 -5.92 7.43
CA LEU A 189 0.79 -5.32 8.31
C LEU A 189 1.99 -6.25 8.50
N LYS A 190 1.90 -7.50 8.05
CA LYS A 190 2.92 -8.51 8.29
C LYS A 190 4.18 -8.27 7.46
N THR A 191 5.34 -8.39 8.09
CA THR A 191 6.63 -8.32 7.40
C THR A 191 6.94 -9.66 6.74
N ARG A 192 7.36 -9.68 5.46
CA ARG A 192 7.91 -10.91 4.86
C ARG A 192 9.29 -11.19 5.46
N LEU A 193 9.44 -12.36 6.08
CA LEU A 193 10.70 -12.80 6.69
C LEU A 193 11.14 -14.10 6.03
N SER A 194 12.45 -14.21 5.80
CA SER A 194 13.06 -15.46 5.34
C SER A 194 13.44 -16.33 6.53
N ARG A 195 13.57 -17.63 6.30
CA ARG A 195 14.11 -18.56 7.31
C ARG A 195 15.58 -18.22 7.60
N PRO A 196 16.05 -18.41 8.84
CA PRO A 196 17.46 -18.34 9.18
C PRO A 196 18.31 -19.28 8.32
N ARG A 197 19.54 -18.87 8.02
CA ARG A 197 20.47 -19.71 7.25
C ARG A 197 20.94 -20.88 8.11
N ILE A 198 21.05 -22.05 7.47
CA ILE A 198 21.63 -23.24 8.08
C ILE A 198 23.15 -23.08 8.03
N ASN A 199 23.78 -23.04 9.21
CA ASN A 199 25.21 -22.74 9.35
C ASN A 199 26.03 -23.96 9.78
N SER A 200 25.41 -25.14 9.91
CA SER A 200 26.07 -26.33 10.43
C SER A 200 25.90 -27.55 9.53
N LYS A 201 26.88 -28.46 9.58
CA LYS A 201 26.78 -29.84 9.08
C LYS A 201 26.30 -30.79 10.18
N ASN A 202 25.30 -30.39 10.96
CA ASN A 202 24.75 -31.27 11.99
C ASN A 202 24.01 -32.44 11.31
N GLN A 203 24.58 -33.65 11.39
CA GLN A 203 24.04 -34.84 10.73
C GLN A 203 22.58 -35.08 11.11
N LYS A 204 22.23 -34.89 12.39
CA LYS A 204 20.85 -35.07 12.87
C LYS A 204 19.88 -34.02 12.32
N PHE A 205 20.35 -32.84 11.91
CA PHE A 205 19.48 -31.91 11.19
C PHE A 205 19.36 -32.31 9.71
N VAL A 206 20.48 -32.68 9.09
CA VAL A 206 20.53 -33.09 7.68
C VAL A 206 19.61 -34.28 7.41
N ASP A 207 19.64 -35.29 8.28
CA ASP A 207 18.83 -36.51 8.14
C ASP A 207 17.30 -36.24 8.19
N TYR A 208 16.89 -35.10 8.77
CA TYR A 208 15.49 -34.74 8.99
C TYR A 208 15.11 -33.38 8.41
N GLU A 209 15.94 -32.82 7.51
CA GLU A 209 15.77 -31.45 7.03
C GLU A 209 14.38 -31.25 6.40
N GLU A 210 13.96 -32.14 5.50
CA GLU A 210 12.67 -32.09 4.83
C GLU A 210 11.49 -32.10 5.81
N GLN A 211 11.57 -32.93 6.86
CA GLN A 211 10.53 -33.02 7.90
C GLN A 211 10.50 -31.79 8.80
N LEU A 212 11.64 -31.14 9.03
CA LEU A 212 11.76 -29.96 9.91
C LEU A 212 11.45 -28.63 9.18
N ILE A 213 11.49 -28.61 7.84
CA ILE A 213 11.18 -27.43 7.02
C ILE A 213 9.78 -26.84 7.32
N PRO A 214 8.68 -27.61 7.41
CA PRO A 214 7.37 -27.09 7.78
C PRO A 214 7.35 -26.39 9.14
N LEU A 215 8.09 -26.93 10.12
CA LEU A 215 8.21 -26.31 11.45
C LEU A 215 9.03 -25.01 11.39
N MET A 216 10.10 -24.97 10.61
CA MET A 216 10.87 -23.74 10.36
C MET A 216 10.02 -22.66 9.66
N ASN A 217 9.23 -23.06 8.66
CA ASN A 217 8.26 -22.17 8.00
C ASN A 217 7.30 -21.55 9.00
N PHE A 218 6.68 -22.40 9.81
CA PHE A 218 5.71 -21.95 10.80
C PHE A 218 6.35 -20.96 11.78
N MET A 219 7.54 -21.27 12.30
CA MET A 219 8.25 -20.37 13.21
C MET A 219 8.63 -19.04 12.53
N SER A 220 9.11 -19.05 11.28
CA SER A 220 9.39 -17.83 10.52
C SER A 220 8.13 -17.00 10.22
N ASP A 221 7.00 -17.68 10.02
CA ASP A 221 5.74 -17.05 9.71
C ASP A 221 5.02 -16.50 10.95
N ARG A 222 5.09 -17.16 12.11
CA ARG A 222 4.33 -16.79 13.32
C ARG A 222 5.19 -16.23 14.45
N GLY A 223 6.48 -16.49 14.46
CA GLY A 223 7.39 -16.08 15.55
C GLY A 223 7.16 -16.87 16.85
N ARG A 224 6.50 -18.02 16.75
CA ARG A 224 6.23 -18.94 17.86
C ARG A 224 6.15 -20.37 17.33
N LEU A 225 6.26 -21.34 18.23
CA LEU A 225 6.00 -22.73 17.89
C LEU A 225 4.49 -22.99 17.68
N PRO A 226 4.14 -23.99 16.86
CA PRO A 226 2.74 -24.39 16.67
C PRO A 226 2.12 -24.91 17.96
N VAL A 227 0.80 -24.74 18.07
CA VAL A 227 -0.04 -25.54 18.97
C VAL A 227 -0.73 -26.66 18.18
N ARG A 228 -1.41 -27.57 18.87
CA ARG A 228 -2.07 -28.71 18.24
C ARG A 228 -3.08 -28.25 17.18
N GLY A 229 -3.06 -28.88 16.01
CA GLY A 229 -3.92 -28.63 14.85
C GLY A 229 -3.46 -27.52 13.91
N GLU A 230 -2.32 -26.87 14.16
CA GLU A 230 -1.88 -25.72 13.33
C GLU A 230 -0.97 -26.08 12.15
N ILE A 231 -0.40 -27.29 12.13
CA ILE A 231 0.41 -27.79 11.02
C ILE A 231 -0.04 -29.19 10.61
N ALA A 232 -0.01 -29.49 9.32
CA ALA A 232 -0.47 -30.77 8.79
C ALA A 232 0.46 -31.93 9.20
N GLU A 233 1.75 -31.65 9.31
CA GLU A 233 2.83 -32.59 9.63
C GLU A 233 2.95 -32.86 11.14
N GLU A 234 1.94 -32.49 11.94
CA GLU A 234 1.96 -32.63 13.40
C GLU A 234 2.20 -34.08 13.84
N ALA A 235 1.49 -35.04 13.24
CA ALA A 235 1.58 -36.44 13.63
C ALA A 235 3.01 -36.99 13.45
N ASP A 236 3.61 -36.71 12.29
CA ASP A 236 4.95 -37.19 11.94
C ASP A 236 6.02 -36.53 12.83
N LEU A 237 5.93 -35.21 13.02
CA LEU A 237 6.85 -34.47 13.90
C LEU A 237 6.78 -34.93 15.35
N ILE A 238 5.58 -35.23 15.85
CA ILE A 238 5.40 -35.73 17.22
C ILE A 238 5.86 -37.19 17.33
N ALA A 239 5.60 -38.04 16.35
CA ALA A 239 6.06 -39.42 16.35
C ALA A 239 7.59 -39.51 16.43
N GLU A 240 8.30 -38.70 15.63
CA GLU A 240 9.76 -38.73 15.55
C GLU A 240 10.44 -38.00 16.72
N PHE A 241 9.99 -36.79 17.05
CA PHE A 241 10.69 -35.93 18.02
C PHE A 241 10.00 -35.86 19.40
N GLY A 242 8.79 -36.41 19.54
CA GLY A 242 7.96 -36.37 20.74
C GLY A 242 7.25 -35.05 21.02
N SER A 243 7.76 -33.91 20.52
CA SER A 243 7.09 -32.60 20.64
C SER A 243 7.72 -31.56 19.70
N PHE A 244 6.95 -30.51 19.33
CA PHE A 244 7.47 -29.37 18.56
C PHE A 244 8.68 -28.70 19.22
N ARG A 245 8.73 -28.61 20.55
CA ARG A 245 9.89 -28.04 21.27
C ARG A 245 11.16 -28.87 21.09
N ARG A 246 11.04 -30.20 21.06
CA ARG A 246 12.16 -31.11 20.85
C ARG A 246 12.62 -31.09 19.39
N ALA A 247 11.68 -31.10 18.44
CA ALA A 247 11.97 -30.92 17.02
C ALA A 247 12.70 -29.59 16.76
N PHE A 248 12.21 -28.49 17.34
CA PHE A 248 12.83 -27.18 17.19
C PHE A 248 14.21 -27.08 17.85
N ARG A 249 14.49 -27.88 18.89
CA ARG A 249 15.84 -27.95 19.47
C ARG A 249 16.85 -28.50 18.47
N VAL A 250 16.47 -29.41 17.58
CA VAL A 250 17.33 -29.90 16.49
C VAL A 250 17.61 -28.76 15.50
N ILE A 251 16.59 -27.98 15.14
CA ILE A 251 16.74 -26.78 14.28
C ILE A 251 17.72 -25.78 14.91
N LEU A 252 17.62 -25.51 16.21
CA LEU A 252 18.51 -24.59 16.92
C LEU A 252 19.98 -25.04 16.96
N GLN A 253 20.25 -26.35 16.85
CA GLN A 253 21.62 -26.85 16.74
C GLN A 253 22.22 -26.61 15.36
N ALA A 254 21.39 -26.31 14.35
CA ALA A 254 21.82 -26.13 12.97
C ALA A 254 21.69 -24.70 12.41
N THR A 255 21.08 -23.81 13.19
CA THR A 255 20.79 -22.41 12.81
C THR A 255 21.27 -21.46 13.90
N ASN A 256 21.32 -20.16 13.60
CA ASN A 256 21.66 -19.13 14.59
C ASN A 256 20.43 -18.78 15.46
N PRO A 257 20.44 -19.05 16.79
CA PRO A 257 19.31 -18.74 17.67
C PRO A 257 18.89 -17.27 17.66
N LEU A 258 19.86 -16.35 17.53
CA LEU A 258 19.60 -14.90 17.51
C LEU A 258 18.75 -14.47 16.30
N GLU A 259 18.77 -15.23 15.20
CA GLU A 259 17.92 -14.95 14.05
C GLU A 259 16.46 -15.32 14.33
N TRP A 260 16.21 -16.38 15.11
CA TRP A 260 14.87 -16.75 15.57
C TRP A 260 14.29 -15.77 16.59
N ASP A 261 15.14 -15.23 17.47
CA ASP A 261 14.73 -14.17 18.40
C ASP A 261 14.32 -12.90 17.63
N LYS A 262 15.10 -12.49 16.63
CA LYS A 262 14.76 -11.37 15.73
C LYS A 262 13.43 -11.59 15.00
N ILE A 263 13.16 -12.82 14.54
CA ILE A 263 11.88 -13.18 13.92
C ILE A 263 10.74 -13.02 14.93
N THR A 264 10.90 -13.55 16.13
CA THR A 264 9.92 -13.47 17.22
C THR A 264 9.60 -12.01 17.57
N ASP A 265 10.64 -11.19 17.73
CA ASP A 265 10.50 -9.76 18.03
C ASP A 265 9.82 -9.02 16.89
N LYS A 266 10.17 -9.31 15.63
CA LYS A 266 9.52 -8.68 14.47
C LYS A 266 8.04 -9.06 14.38
N ARG A 267 7.67 -10.30 14.69
CA ARG A 267 6.26 -10.75 14.74
C ARG A 267 5.50 -10.10 15.87
N ARG A 268 6.13 -9.95 17.04
CA ARG A 268 5.58 -9.17 18.15
C ARG A 268 5.31 -7.72 17.72
N GLN A 269 6.24 -7.09 17.03
CA GLN A 269 6.06 -5.72 16.51
C GLN A 269 4.94 -5.63 15.47
N ASP A 270 4.87 -6.56 14.51
CA ASP A 270 3.79 -6.60 13.51
C ASP A 270 2.41 -6.66 14.19
N LEU A 271 2.30 -7.51 15.22
CA LEU A 271 1.05 -7.71 15.97
C LEU A 271 0.72 -6.52 16.88
N LEU A 272 1.72 -5.83 17.44
CA LEU A 272 1.52 -4.56 18.16
C LEU A 272 0.95 -3.47 17.24
N VAL A 273 1.50 -3.31 16.04
CA VAL A 273 0.99 -2.34 15.06
C VAL A 273 -0.46 -2.67 14.70
N TYR A 274 -0.77 -3.94 14.47
CA TYR A 274 -2.15 -4.39 14.23
C TYR A 274 -3.08 -4.04 15.40
N LEU A 275 -2.73 -4.45 16.63
CA LEU A 275 -3.54 -4.20 17.82
C LEU A 275 -3.73 -2.69 18.08
N ALA A 276 -2.72 -1.87 17.80
CA ALA A 276 -2.81 -0.42 17.93
C ALA A 276 -3.82 0.16 16.92
N LEU A 277 -3.72 -0.25 15.65
CA LEU A 277 -4.62 0.24 14.59
C LEU A 277 -6.07 -0.21 14.75
N THR A 278 -6.34 -1.33 15.43
CA THR A 278 -7.72 -1.73 15.75
C THR A 278 -8.44 -0.76 16.69
N LYS A 279 -7.72 0.16 17.35
CA LYS A 279 -8.32 1.16 18.25
C LYS A 279 -9.04 2.31 17.53
N PHE A 280 -8.79 2.51 16.24
CA PHE A 280 -9.49 3.50 15.40
C PHE A 280 -10.93 3.08 15.02
N GLY A 281 -11.37 1.90 15.44
CA GLY A 281 -12.76 1.45 15.33
C GLY A 281 -13.14 0.63 16.56
N ASN A 282 -14.03 -0.33 16.39
CA ASN A 282 -14.33 -1.29 17.44
C ASN A 282 -13.21 -2.33 17.52
N ARG A 283 -12.30 -2.14 18.48
CA ARG A 283 -11.26 -3.15 18.76
C ARG A 283 -11.96 -4.50 19.03
N PRO A 284 -11.63 -5.55 18.27
CA PRO A 284 -12.32 -6.83 18.39
C PRO A 284 -12.14 -7.42 19.80
N LYS A 285 -13.15 -8.12 20.31
CA LYS A 285 -13.00 -8.95 21.50
C LYS A 285 -12.08 -10.13 21.16
N PHE A 286 -11.43 -10.69 22.16
CA PHE A 286 -10.55 -11.85 21.96
C PHE A 286 -11.26 -13.03 21.25
N SER A 287 -12.54 -13.26 21.53
CA SER A 287 -13.34 -14.31 20.88
C SER A 287 -13.67 -14.04 19.40
N GLN A 288 -13.63 -12.78 18.97
CA GLN A 288 -13.86 -12.37 17.58
C GLN A 288 -12.60 -12.46 16.72
N LEU A 289 -11.44 -12.75 17.31
CA LEU A 289 -10.22 -13.00 16.55
C LEU A 289 -10.17 -14.45 16.05
N ALA A 290 -9.60 -14.65 14.86
CA ALA A 290 -9.32 -15.98 14.34
C ALA A 290 -8.42 -16.76 15.31
N GLU A 291 -8.61 -18.08 15.38
CA GLU A 291 -7.94 -18.93 16.36
C GLU A 291 -6.40 -18.82 16.30
N VAL A 292 -5.85 -18.80 15.10
CA VAL A 292 -4.40 -18.67 14.89
C VAL A 292 -3.87 -17.34 15.44
N VAL A 293 -4.62 -16.24 15.30
CA VAL A 293 -4.26 -14.92 15.86
C VAL A 293 -4.36 -14.93 17.38
N ARG A 294 -5.36 -15.62 17.95
CA ARG A 294 -5.48 -15.79 19.41
C ARG A 294 -4.27 -16.52 19.99
N ASN A 295 -3.80 -17.55 19.29
CA ASN A 295 -2.62 -18.33 19.67
C ASN A 295 -1.34 -17.48 19.56
N ASP A 296 -1.20 -16.65 18.52
CA ASP A 296 -0.09 -15.70 18.39
C ASP A 296 -0.03 -14.73 19.56
N ILE A 297 -1.17 -14.10 19.89
CA ILE A 297 -1.24 -13.12 20.97
C ILE A 297 -0.83 -13.74 22.31
N LYS A 298 -1.37 -14.93 22.62
CA LYS A 298 -1.04 -15.65 23.86
C LYS A 298 0.45 -15.97 23.95
N ALA A 299 1.05 -16.48 22.88
CA ALA A 299 2.46 -16.86 22.90
C ALA A 299 3.41 -15.65 22.91
N LEU A 300 3.08 -14.57 22.19
CA LEU A 300 3.99 -13.42 21.99
C LEU A 300 3.87 -12.36 23.09
N PHE A 301 2.72 -12.25 23.76
CA PHE A 301 2.45 -11.25 24.80
C PHE A 301 1.99 -11.83 26.14
N GLY A 302 1.72 -13.14 26.22
CA GLY A 302 1.11 -13.78 27.40
C GLY A 302 -0.41 -13.70 27.40
N SER A 303 -0.97 -12.49 27.20
CA SER A 303 -2.43 -12.28 27.16
C SER A 303 -2.87 -11.20 26.18
N TYR A 304 -4.14 -11.24 25.78
CA TYR A 304 -4.75 -10.22 24.93
C TYR A 304 -4.71 -8.83 25.58
N THR A 305 -4.98 -8.76 26.87
CA THR A 305 -4.98 -7.51 27.63
C THR A 305 -3.59 -6.88 27.64
N GLN A 306 -2.54 -7.65 27.92
CA GLN A 306 -1.16 -7.16 27.88
C GLN A 306 -0.75 -6.68 26.49
N GLY A 307 -1.09 -7.45 25.44
CA GLY A 307 -0.86 -7.03 24.05
C GLY A 307 -1.55 -5.70 23.72
N CYS A 308 -2.82 -5.53 24.13
CA CYS A 308 -3.56 -4.30 23.96
C CYS A 308 -2.95 -3.12 24.72
N THR A 309 -2.52 -3.32 25.97
CA THR A 309 -1.87 -2.28 26.78
C THR A 309 -0.58 -1.79 26.13
N LEU A 310 0.27 -2.71 25.66
CA LEU A 310 1.50 -2.34 24.96
C LEU A 310 1.23 -1.60 23.65
N ALA A 311 0.22 -2.06 22.89
CA ALA A 311 -0.20 -1.41 21.65
C ALA A 311 -0.74 0.00 21.91
N ASP A 312 -1.48 0.19 23.01
CA ASP A 312 -2.00 1.50 23.41
C ASP A 312 -0.87 2.46 23.78
N LEU A 313 0.10 2.02 24.60
CA LEU A 313 1.28 2.81 24.94
C LEU A 313 2.06 3.23 23.68
N MET A 314 2.22 2.29 22.73
CA MET A 314 2.87 2.56 21.45
C MET A 314 2.08 3.60 20.64
N LEU A 315 0.75 3.50 20.57
CA LEU A 315 -0.10 4.47 19.89
C LEU A 315 -0.03 5.86 20.52
N PHE A 316 -0.08 5.95 21.86
CA PHE A 316 0.06 7.22 22.59
C PHE A 316 1.42 7.89 22.31
N SER A 317 2.48 7.09 22.15
CA SER A 317 3.82 7.63 21.87
C SER A 317 3.93 8.32 20.50
N LEU A 318 2.99 8.09 19.57
CA LEU A 318 2.97 8.82 18.30
C LEU A 318 2.77 10.33 18.45
N GLY A 319 2.17 10.78 19.57
CA GLY A 319 2.02 12.19 19.88
C GLY A 319 3.35 12.91 20.16
N ASP A 320 4.44 12.16 20.43
CA ASP A 320 5.77 12.72 20.63
C ASP A 320 6.51 12.90 19.29
N SER A 321 6.46 14.13 18.76
CA SER A 321 7.16 14.51 17.53
C SER A 321 8.69 14.31 17.60
N LYS A 322 9.31 14.39 18.78
CA LYS A 322 10.75 14.15 18.94
C LYS A 322 11.08 12.67 18.74
N LEU A 323 10.21 11.79 19.22
CA LEU A 323 10.34 10.35 19.04
C LEU A 323 10.26 9.99 17.55
N ILE A 324 9.21 10.44 16.86
CA ILE A 324 9.05 10.21 15.41
C ILE A 324 10.25 10.76 14.62
N SER A 325 10.72 11.96 14.96
CA SER A 325 11.94 12.55 14.38
C SER A 325 13.18 11.68 14.60
N LYS A 326 13.35 11.12 15.81
CA LYS A 326 14.45 10.20 16.13
C LYS A 326 14.36 8.91 15.31
N CYS A 327 13.18 8.30 15.20
CA CYS A 327 12.97 7.13 14.35
C CYS A 327 13.30 7.43 12.89
N CYS A 328 12.89 8.60 12.37
CA CYS A 328 13.21 9.01 11.00
C CYS A 328 14.72 9.15 10.77
N LYS A 329 15.44 9.80 11.70
CA LYS A 329 16.90 10.01 11.60
C LYS A 329 17.70 8.71 11.71
N ASN A 330 17.25 7.80 12.58
CA ASN A 330 17.90 6.52 12.84
C ASN A 330 17.50 5.44 11.83
N SER A 331 16.55 5.70 10.94
CA SER A 331 16.16 4.75 9.91
C SER A 331 17.37 4.39 9.04
N SER A 332 17.61 3.09 8.89
CA SER A 332 18.61 2.52 7.96
C SER A 332 18.11 2.49 6.52
N ILE A 333 16.79 2.61 6.32
CA ILE A 333 16.14 2.61 5.01
C ILE A 333 15.50 3.98 4.79
N GLY A 334 15.62 4.50 3.58
CA GLY A 334 15.04 5.78 3.18
C GLY A 334 16.06 6.90 3.08
N TYR A 335 15.71 7.89 2.26
CA TYR A 335 16.50 9.08 2.07
C TYR A 335 16.11 10.15 3.11
N LYS A 336 17.11 10.58 3.88
CA LYS A 336 16.95 11.50 5.02
C LYS A 336 17.22 12.94 4.61
N PHE A 337 16.20 13.79 4.69
CA PHE A 337 16.34 15.24 4.61
C PHE A 337 16.37 15.85 6.03
N SER A 338 16.67 17.15 6.11
CA SER A 338 16.71 17.87 7.39
C SER A 338 15.41 17.77 8.20
N ASN A 339 14.25 17.72 7.53
CA ASN A 339 12.94 17.72 8.16
C ASN A 339 12.02 16.57 7.71
N SER A 340 12.56 15.56 7.02
CA SER A 340 11.73 14.45 6.54
C SER A 340 12.52 13.19 6.21
N LEU A 341 11.85 12.04 6.29
CA LEU A 341 12.32 10.77 5.76
C LEU A 341 11.45 10.38 4.56
N LEU A 342 12.08 10.06 3.43
CA LEU A 342 11.40 9.49 2.25
C LEU A 342 11.74 8.01 2.12
N VAL A 343 10.73 7.18 1.87
CA VAL A 343 10.87 5.74 1.68
C VAL A 343 9.95 5.28 0.57
N HIS A 344 10.33 4.24 -0.17
CA HIS A 344 9.42 3.57 -1.08
C HIS A 344 8.37 2.77 -0.30
N VAL A 345 7.14 2.65 -0.83
CA VAL A 345 6.05 1.92 -0.15
C VAL A 345 6.37 0.45 0.15
N SER A 346 7.26 -0.16 -0.63
CA SER A 346 7.74 -1.53 -0.39
C SER A 346 8.56 -1.66 0.90
N ALA A 347 9.16 -0.57 1.39
CA ALA A 347 10.02 -0.58 2.56
C ALA A 347 9.26 -0.44 3.89
N ILE A 348 7.97 -0.06 3.87
CA ILE A 348 7.19 0.27 5.09
C ILE A 348 7.30 -0.84 6.13
N ALA A 349 7.06 -2.10 5.76
CA ALA A 349 7.09 -3.23 6.70
C ALA A 349 8.44 -3.40 7.41
N LYS A 350 9.53 -2.90 6.82
CA LYS A 350 10.90 -2.99 7.35
C LYS A 350 11.30 -1.80 8.20
N LEU A 351 10.50 -0.74 8.25
CA LEU A 351 10.74 0.41 9.12
C LEU A 351 10.53 0.09 10.59
N ASP A 352 10.94 1.04 11.42
CA ASP A 352 10.62 1.09 12.84
C ASP A 352 9.09 0.94 13.05
N PRO A 353 8.65 0.13 14.02
CA PRO A 353 7.23 -0.07 14.30
C PRO A 353 6.45 1.23 14.49
N LEU A 354 7.05 2.29 15.05
CA LEU A 354 6.37 3.56 15.24
C LEU A 354 6.13 4.30 13.93
N LEU A 355 7.07 4.25 12.98
CA LEU A 355 6.84 4.82 11.64
C LEU A 355 5.78 4.02 10.87
N ARG A 356 5.76 2.69 11.05
CA ARG A 356 4.71 1.82 10.49
C ARG A 356 3.35 2.14 11.06
N LEU A 357 3.27 2.34 12.38
CA LEU A 357 2.03 2.71 13.05
C LEU A 357 1.58 4.12 12.63
N TYR A 358 2.50 5.08 12.53
CA TYR A 358 2.24 6.44 12.09
C TYR A 358 1.63 6.48 10.68
N GLU A 359 2.22 5.75 9.73
CA GLU A 359 1.64 5.59 8.38
C GLU A 359 0.32 4.83 8.41
N GLY A 360 0.25 3.77 9.22
CA GLY A 360 -0.94 2.97 9.41
C GLY A 360 -2.13 3.78 9.91
N CYS A 361 -1.93 4.76 10.80
CA CYS A 361 -2.98 5.66 11.28
C CYS A 361 -3.59 6.46 10.12
N ALA A 362 -2.73 7.03 9.27
CA ALA A 362 -3.15 7.79 8.10
C ALA A 362 -3.90 6.91 7.08
N ASN A 363 -3.33 5.75 6.75
CA ASN A 363 -3.90 4.83 5.78
C ASN A 363 -5.18 4.13 6.29
N ARG A 364 -5.31 3.93 7.61
CA ARG A 364 -6.50 3.32 8.21
C ARG A 364 -7.71 4.23 8.12
N THR A 365 -7.51 5.53 8.33
CA THR A 365 -8.58 6.53 8.39
C THR A 365 -8.88 7.09 7.00
N ILE A 366 -7.86 7.55 6.28
CA ILE A 366 -8.00 8.14 4.95
C ILE A 366 -7.71 7.09 3.87
N GLY A 367 -6.60 6.38 3.98
CA GLY A 367 -6.08 5.56 2.88
C GLY A 367 -4.87 6.19 2.21
N ARG A 368 -4.16 5.38 1.40
CA ARG A 368 -3.06 5.85 0.55
C ARG A 368 -3.59 6.44 -0.75
N LEU A 369 -2.84 7.41 -1.29
CA LEU A 369 -2.95 7.78 -2.70
C LEU A 369 -2.76 6.54 -3.58
N ASN A 370 -3.60 6.38 -4.59
CA ASN A 370 -3.48 5.32 -5.58
C ASN A 370 -2.06 5.25 -6.15
N GLU A 371 -1.51 4.04 -6.24
CA GLU A 371 -0.18 3.80 -6.82
C GLU A 371 0.92 4.65 -6.17
N ALA A 372 0.70 5.15 -4.94
CA ALA A 372 1.73 5.86 -4.18
C ALA A 372 3.02 5.04 -4.20
N THR A 373 4.09 5.69 -4.66
CA THR A 373 5.41 5.07 -4.78
C THR A 373 6.27 5.41 -3.58
N ILE A 374 6.23 6.68 -3.13
CA ILE A 374 7.05 7.18 -2.03
C ILE A 374 6.15 7.70 -0.92
N ILE A 375 6.55 7.45 0.32
CA ILE A 375 6.00 8.03 1.53
C ILE A 375 7.02 9.00 2.11
N LYS A 376 6.55 10.19 2.46
CA LYS A 376 7.31 11.22 3.15
C LYS A 376 6.77 11.40 4.56
N PHE A 377 7.58 11.04 5.55
CA PHE A 377 7.35 11.36 6.96
C PHE A 377 7.92 12.74 7.24
N HIS A 378 7.10 13.67 7.72
CA HIS A 378 7.58 14.98 8.16
C HIS A 378 7.98 14.90 9.63
N THR A 379 9.12 15.47 9.99
CA THR A 379 9.65 15.39 11.37
C THR A 379 9.33 16.61 12.23
N LYS A 380 8.75 17.65 11.64
CA LYS A 380 8.42 18.92 12.33
C LYS A 380 6.92 19.09 12.58
N LEU A 381 6.12 18.66 11.63
CA LEU A 381 4.67 18.71 11.68
C LEU A 381 4.13 17.29 11.59
N PRO A 382 2.98 16.99 12.23
CA PRO A 382 2.34 15.68 12.17
C PRO A 382 1.66 15.46 10.82
N ILE A 383 2.46 15.50 9.75
CA ILE A 383 2.03 15.36 8.36
C ILE A 383 2.67 14.10 7.79
N ILE A 384 1.91 13.38 7.00
CA ILE A 384 2.44 12.35 6.10
C ILE A 384 2.09 12.72 4.67
N SER A 385 2.94 12.36 3.72
CA SER A 385 2.65 12.60 2.31
C SER A 385 2.89 11.37 1.46
N TYR A 386 1.96 11.10 0.55
CA TYR A 386 2.07 10.07 -0.46
C TYR A 386 2.41 10.72 -1.80
N LEU A 387 3.44 10.23 -2.47
CA LEU A 387 3.95 10.77 -3.73
C LEU A 387 3.88 9.68 -4.81
N PHE A 388 3.33 10.04 -5.96
CA PHE A 388 3.16 9.14 -7.09
C PHE A 388 4.13 9.47 -8.22
N TYR A 389 5.06 8.54 -8.46
CA TYR A 389 6.03 8.54 -9.55
C TYR A 389 5.72 7.34 -10.46
N PRO A 390 4.87 7.47 -11.50
CA PRO A 390 4.42 6.33 -12.32
C PRO A 390 5.59 5.57 -12.97
N ASP A 391 6.64 6.29 -13.33
CA ASP A 391 7.82 5.75 -14.02
C ASP A 391 8.97 5.41 -13.04
N PHE A 392 8.65 5.11 -11.77
CA PHE A 392 9.64 4.89 -10.72
C PHE A 392 10.70 3.85 -11.10
N ASP A 393 10.30 2.76 -11.74
CA ASP A 393 11.21 1.67 -12.12
C ASP A 393 11.90 1.90 -13.47
N THR A 394 11.20 2.53 -14.41
CA THR A 394 11.60 2.66 -15.81
C THR A 394 12.52 3.83 -16.07
N GLU A 395 12.31 4.97 -15.40
CA GLU A 395 13.10 6.19 -15.61
C GLU A 395 14.22 6.33 -14.57
N ALA A 396 15.34 6.94 -14.96
CA ALA A 396 16.45 7.22 -14.03
C ALA A 396 16.03 8.21 -12.93
N HIS A 397 15.38 9.29 -13.35
CA HIS A 397 14.86 10.35 -12.49
C HIS A 397 13.39 10.61 -12.82
N PRO A 398 12.47 9.79 -12.30
CA PRO A 398 11.06 9.89 -12.60
C PRO A 398 10.49 11.24 -12.12
N VAL A 399 9.53 11.77 -12.86
CA VAL A 399 8.81 13.01 -12.51
C VAL A 399 7.72 12.71 -11.49
N LEU A 400 7.54 13.61 -10.53
CA LEU A 400 6.40 13.57 -9.62
C LEU A 400 5.15 13.87 -10.42
N HIS A 401 4.13 13.01 -10.33
CA HIS A 401 2.87 13.20 -11.04
C HIS A 401 1.78 13.74 -10.11
N THR A 402 1.74 13.25 -8.87
CA THR A 402 0.77 13.68 -7.88
C THR A 402 1.34 13.57 -6.47
N SER A 403 1.05 14.54 -5.62
CA SER A 403 1.25 14.44 -4.17
C SER A 403 -0.08 14.56 -3.43
N MET A 404 -0.19 13.80 -2.34
CA MET A 404 -1.27 13.87 -1.36
C MET A 404 -0.63 14.11 0.01
N HIS A 405 -1.11 15.12 0.72
CA HIS A 405 -0.65 15.45 2.07
C HIS A 405 -1.81 15.28 3.04
N ILE A 406 -1.57 14.56 4.13
CA ILE A 406 -2.55 14.35 5.20
C ILE A 406 -1.98 14.98 6.46
N ASP A 407 -2.71 15.95 7.02
CA ASP A 407 -2.45 16.45 8.37
C ASP A 407 -3.14 15.55 9.39
N LEU A 408 -2.38 14.93 10.28
CA LEU A 408 -2.94 13.95 11.23
C LEU A 408 -3.67 14.60 12.41
N ARG A 409 -3.65 15.94 12.54
CA ARG A 409 -4.33 16.65 13.64
C ARG A 409 -5.82 16.81 13.39
N ASP A 410 -6.17 17.18 12.16
CA ASP A 410 -7.53 17.45 11.72
C ASP A 410 -7.97 16.54 10.57
N LEU A 411 -7.10 15.63 10.13
CA LEU A 411 -7.33 14.69 9.02
C LEU A 411 -7.56 15.38 7.67
N SER A 412 -7.23 16.67 7.57
CA SER A 412 -7.35 17.41 6.32
C SER A 412 -6.41 16.84 5.25
N VAL A 413 -6.95 16.75 4.04
CA VAL A 413 -6.24 16.19 2.88
C VAL A 413 -6.08 17.27 1.82
N SER A 414 -4.84 17.47 1.35
CA SER A 414 -4.55 18.33 0.21
C SER A 414 -3.85 17.54 -0.89
N TYR A 415 -4.14 17.92 -2.15
CA TYR A 415 -3.62 17.26 -3.33
C TYR A 415 -2.91 18.25 -4.24
N GLN A 416 -1.88 17.79 -4.93
CA GLN A 416 -1.23 18.59 -5.97
C GLN A 416 -0.90 17.70 -7.17
N SER A 417 -1.36 18.11 -8.35
CA SER A 417 -1.04 17.44 -9.62
C SER A 417 0.08 18.19 -10.32
N TYR A 418 0.99 17.43 -10.94
CA TYR A 418 2.15 17.93 -11.68
C TYR A 418 2.16 17.42 -13.13
N THR A 419 1.12 16.72 -13.58
CA THR A 419 1.04 16.09 -14.91
C THR A 419 1.30 17.05 -16.08
N ASN A 420 0.86 18.30 -15.96
CA ASN A 420 1.00 19.33 -16.98
C ASN A 420 2.01 20.42 -16.58
N GLU A 421 2.78 20.18 -15.53
CA GLU A 421 3.78 21.14 -15.05
C GLU A 421 4.99 21.12 -15.99
N TYR A 422 5.44 22.29 -16.44
CA TYR A 422 6.59 22.39 -17.34
C TYR A 422 7.90 21.97 -16.67
N ASN A 423 8.03 22.25 -15.36
CA ASN A 423 9.24 21.97 -14.58
C ASN A 423 8.92 21.15 -13.30
N PRO A 424 8.45 19.90 -13.45
CA PRO A 424 8.00 19.10 -12.32
C PRO A 424 9.18 18.70 -11.42
N PRO A 425 8.92 18.44 -10.12
CA PRO A 425 9.90 17.80 -9.25
C PRO A 425 10.30 16.43 -9.79
N ILE A 426 11.55 16.04 -9.64
CA ILE A 426 12.08 14.73 -10.01
C ILE A 426 12.65 14.00 -8.80
N LEU A 427 12.74 12.68 -8.90
CA LEU A 427 13.30 11.84 -7.85
C LEU A 427 14.76 11.47 -8.12
N HIS A 428 15.57 11.55 -7.07
CA HIS A 428 16.97 11.13 -7.05
C HIS A 428 17.16 10.03 -6.00
N ARG A 429 18.33 9.38 -6.00
CA ARG A 429 18.75 8.46 -4.93
C ARG A 429 17.75 7.33 -4.67
N LYS A 430 17.22 6.72 -5.74
CA LYS A 430 16.25 5.61 -5.62
C LYS A 430 16.83 4.42 -4.84
N ASP A 431 18.14 4.21 -4.91
CA ASP A 431 18.90 3.23 -4.14
C ASP A 431 18.64 3.35 -2.63
N ALA A 432 18.58 4.57 -2.10
CA ALA A 432 18.34 4.84 -0.68
C ALA A 432 16.87 4.66 -0.28
N LEU A 433 15.93 4.71 -1.23
CA LEU A 433 14.48 4.68 -0.96
C LEU A 433 13.94 3.26 -0.82
N VAL A 434 14.60 2.29 -1.43
CA VAL A 434 14.20 0.88 -1.44
C VAL A 434 15.13 0.01 -0.57
N THR A 435 14.75 -1.24 -0.35
CA THR A 435 15.59 -2.21 0.37
C THR A 435 16.45 -3.06 -0.58
N PRO A 436 17.53 -3.71 -0.10
CA PRO A 436 18.43 -4.48 -0.96
C PRO A 436 17.79 -5.64 -1.74
N ASP A 437 16.66 -6.17 -1.27
CA ASP A 437 15.87 -7.21 -1.92
C ASP A 437 14.84 -6.66 -2.94
N TYR A 438 14.84 -5.35 -3.18
CA TYR A 438 14.02 -4.77 -4.23
C TYR A 438 14.57 -5.19 -5.61
N PRO A 439 13.73 -5.61 -6.57
CA PRO A 439 14.19 -6.21 -7.83
C PRO A 439 15.24 -5.39 -8.58
N ASP A 440 15.09 -4.06 -8.59
CA ASP A 440 15.97 -3.13 -9.30
C ASP A 440 17.01 -2.43 -8.40
N TYR A 441 17.20 -2.89 -7.16
CA TYR A 441 18.12 -2.26 -6.20
C TYR A 441 19.52 -2.04 -6.77
N GLU A 442 20.16 -3.09 -7.30
CA GLU A 442 21.52 -3.03 -7.86
C GLU A 442 21.62 -2.05 -9.03
N LYS A 443 20.55 -1.94 -9.84
CA LYS A 443 20.46 -1.00 -10.96
C LYS A 443 20.48 0.44 -10.45
N PHE A 444 19.69 0.73 -9.41
CA PHE A 444 19.62 2.06 -8.80
C PHE A 444 20.90 2.42 -8.06
N ALA A 445 21.46 1.49 -7.27
CA ALA A 445 22.72 1.68 -6.55
C ALA A 445 23.87 2.00 -7.50
N LYS A 446 23.96 1.28 -8.63
CA LYS A 446 24.96 1.53 -9.66
C LYS A 446 24.81 2.89 -10.34
N LEU A 447 23.58 3.30 -10.65
CA LEU A 447 23.31 4.63 -11.21
C LEU A 447 23.74 5.72 -10.23
N THR A 448 23.26 5.67 -8.98
CA THR A 448 23.63 6.62 -7.94
C THR A 448 25.14 6.69 -7.74
N GLN A 449 25.82 5.54 -7.75
CA GLN A 449 27.27 5.54 -7.61
C GLN A 449 27.98 6.26 -8.76
N GLN A 450 27.51 6.10 -9.99
CA GLN A 450 28.05 6.80 -11.16
C GLN A 450 27.79 8.31 -11.09
N GLU A 451 26.61 8.71 -10.60
CA GLU A 451 26.25 10.12 -10.44
C GLU A 451 27.09 10.82 -9.37
N GLU A 452 27.34 10.13 -8.24
CA GLU A 452 28.26 10.60 -7.20
C GLU A 452 29.70 10.73 -7.73
N ASP A 453 30.18 9.73 -8.48
CA ASP A 453 31.49 9.78 -9.14
C ASP A 453 31.60 10.99 -10.07
N ARG A 454 30.51 11.37 -10.73
CA ARG A 454 30.42 12.55 -11.59
C ARG A 454 30.21 13.85 -10.81
N GLY A 455 29.93 13.79 -9.51
CA GLY A 455 29.64 14.96 -8.68
C GLY A 455 28.26 15.58 -8.95
N LEU A 456 27.36 14.85 -9.61
CA LEU A 456 26.03 15.35 -9.98
C LEU A 456 25.12 15.54 -8.76
N LEU A 457 25.37 14.78 -7.69
CA LEU A 457 24.54 14.76 -6.47
C LEU A 457 25.10 15.64 -5.33
N ASN A 458 26.10 16.50 -5.61
CA ASN A 458 26.74 17.33 -4.59
C ASN A 458 25.77 18.36 -3.96
N ASP A 459 24.87 18.93 -4.76
CA ASP A 459 23.83 19.85 -4.29
C ASP A 459 22.45 19.38 -4.73
N LEU A 460 21.90 18.40 -4.02
CA LEU A 460 20.57 17.87 -4.24
C LEU A 460 19.44 18.91 -4.12
N LYS A 461 19.66 20.04 -3.45
CA LYS A 461 18.65 21.11 -3.37
C LYS A 461 18.53 21.86 -4.69
N SER A 462 19.65 22.03 -5.39
CA SER A 462 19.66 22.72 -6.70
C SER A 462 19.00 21.91 -7.82
N ILE A 463 18.98 20.57 -7.73
CA ILE A 463 18.54 19.67 -8.82
C ILE A 463 17.19 19.00 -8.59
N GLN A 464 16.33 19.55 -7.73
CA GLN A 464 15.04 18.93 -7.39
C GLN A 464 14.03 18.90 -8.53
N ASN A 465 14.20 19.73 -9.55
CA ASN A 465 13.25 19.87 -10.66
C ASN A 465 13.93 19.55 -12.00
N ARG A 466 13.11 19.17 -12.98
CA ARG A 466 13.56 18.69 -14.29
C ARG A 466 14.53 19.63 -15.00
N ILE A 467 14.24 20.92 -15.08
CA ILE A 467 15.07 21.90 -15.78
C ILE A 467 16.43 22.04 -15.08
N SER A 468 16.42 22.19 -13.76
CA SER A 468 17.67 22.33 -13.00
C SER A 468 18.55 21.08 -13.11
N TRP A 469 17.92 19.90 -13.20
CA TRP A 469 18.64 18.66 -13.45
C TRP A 469 19.27 18.60 -14.84
N LEU A 470 18.52 18.96 -15.89
CA LEU A 470 19.06 19.02 -17.25
C LEU A 470 20.23 20.00 -17.35
N LYS A 471 20.13 21.16 -16.68
CA LYS A 471 21.22 22.12 -16.55
C LYS A 471 22.44 21.53 -15.84
N CYS A 472 22.24 20.80 -14.74
CA CYS A 472 23.33 20.10 -14.05
C CYS A 472 24.03 19.08 -14.97
N LEU A 473 23.28 18.32 -15.76
CA LEU A 473 23.85 17.36 -16.72
C LEU A 473 24.69 18.06 -17.80
N GLU A 474 24.17 19.14 -18.37
CA GLU A 474 24.89 19.97 -19.35
C GLU A 474 26.17 20.56 -18.74
N GLU A 475 26.07 21.11 -17.53
CA GLU A 475 27.21 21.72 -16.84
C GLU A 475 28.33 20.73 -16.52
N ASN A 476 27.97 19.45 -16.34
CA ASN A 476 28.89 18.35 -16.08
C ASN A 476 29.17 17.49 -17.32
N CYS A 477 28.86 17.98 -18.53
CA CYS A 477 29.10 17.30 -19.81
C CYS A 477 28.64 15.83 -19.81
N THR A 478 27.48 15.58 -19.20
CA THR A 478 26.98 14.26 -18.89
C THR A 478 25.67 13.97 -19.61
N GLU A 479 25.49 12.72 -20.03
CA GLU A 479 24.25 12.21 -20.60
C GLU A 479 23.85 10.93 -19.85
N ILE A 480 22.56 10.72 -19.62
CA ILE A 480 22.04 9.51 -18.99
C ILE A 480 21.18 8.74 -20.01
N LYS A 481 21.50 7.46 -20.24
CA LYS A 481 20.72 6.56 -21.11
C LYS A 481 20.29 5.35 -20.30
N GLY A 482 18.97 5.21 -20.09
CA GLY A 482 18.44 4.30 -19.07
C GLY A 482 19.03 4.66 -17.71
N HIS A 483 19.54 3.68 -16.95
CA HIS A 483 20.18 3.90 -15.65
C HIS A 483 21.72 3.88 -15.74
N ARG A 484 22.30 4.50 -16.77
CA ARG A 484 23.75 4.59 -16.96
C ARG A 484 24.19 5.98 -17.38
N VAL A 485 25.31 6.42 -16.80
CA VAL A 485 25.90 7.75 -16.98
C VAL A 485 27.05 7.72 -18.00
N TYR A 486 26.98 8.59 -19.00
CA TYR A 486 27.94 8.73 -20.10
C TYR A 486 28.51 10.15 -20.15
N TRP A 487 29.68 10.30 -20.78
CA TRP A 487 30.15 11.62 -21.20
C TRP A 487 29.46 12.00 -22.50
N GLN A 488 29.06 13.25 -22.64
CA GLN A 488 28.62 13.79 -23.93
C GLN A 488 29.78 13.78 -24.93
N THR A 489 29.48 13.57 -26.21
CA THR A 489 30.49 13.46 -27.27
C THR A 489 30.88 14.82 -27.87
N ASN A 490 29.99 15.80 -27.86
CA ASN A 490 30.15 17.09 -28.55
C ASN A 490 30.28 18.24 -27.55
N VAL A 491 31.31 18.20 -26.69
CA VAL A 491 31.56 19.20 -25.65
C VAL A 491 33.00 19.72 -25.72
N ASP A 492 33.24 20.90 -25.15
CA ASP A 492 34.58 21.49 -25.05
C ASP A 492 35.60 20.47 -24.43
N PRO A 493 36.67 20.11 -25.17
CA PRO A 493 37.66 19.14 -24.69
C PRO A 493 38.36 19.56 -23.40
N TYR A 494 38.55 20.86 -23.17
CA TYR A 494 39.22 21.36 -21.97
C TYR A 494 38.34 21.18 -20.73
N ARG A 495 37.09 21.61 -20.79
CA ARG A 495 36.07 21.36 -19.75
C ARG A 495 35.94 19.88 -19.44
N LEU A 496 35.85 19.03 -20.47
CA LEU A 496 35.75 17.58 -20.31
C LEU A 496 36.98 16.99 -19.60
N LYS A 497 38.19 17.48 -19.89
CA LYS A 497 39.43 17.04 -19.23
C LYS A 497 39.41 17.34 -17.73
N ILE A 498 38.97 18.54 -17.34
CA ILE A 498 38.83 18.94 -15.93
C ILE A 498 37.86 18.01 -15.21
N LEU A 499 36.67 17.80 -15.77
CA LEU A 499 35.63 16.95 -15.18
C LEU A 499 36.07 15.48 -15.07
N LYS A 500 36.78 14.96 -16.08
CA LYS A 500 37.36 13.60 -16.02
C LYS A 500 38.42 13.47 -14.93
N SER A 501 39.23 14.50 -14.71
CA SER A 501 40.20 14.54 -13.61
C SER A 501 39.50 14.48 -12.26
N ALA A 502 38.49 15.33 -12.03
CA ALA A 502 37.69 15.32 -10.79
C ALA A 502 36.99 13.96 -10.56
N HIS A 503 36.42 13.37 -11.60
CA HIS A 503 35.84 12.03 -11.57
C HIS A 503 36.86 10.95 -11.16
N ALA A 504 38.09 10.99 -11.72
CA ALA A 504 39.14 10.04 -11.35
C ALA A 504 39.56 10.19 -9.88
N THR A 505 39.61 11.42 -9.36
CA THR A 505 39.90 11.71 -7.95
C THR A 505 38.84 11.12 -7.03
N ARG A 506 37.55 11.41 -7.27
CA ARG A 506 36.43 10.86 -6.45
C ARG A 506 36.43 9.34 -6.43
N LYS A 507 36.65 8.71 -7.59
CA LYS A 507 36.72 7.24 -7.69
C LYS A 507 37.89 6.65 -6.88
N ARG A 508 39.03 7.34 -6.82
CA ARG A 508 40.18 6.93 -5.98
C ARG A 508 39.88 7.10 -4.51
N GLU A 509 39.25 8.21 -4.11
CA GLU A 509 38.84 8.47 -2.72
C GLU A 509 37.86 7.41 -2.21
N ARG A 510 36.82 7.10 -3.00
CA ARG A 510 35.88 6.02 -2.64
C ARG A 510 36.57 4.67 -2.49
N LYS A 511 37.46 4.30 -3.42
CA LYS A 511 38.22 3.04 -3.32
C LYS A 511 39.06 2.97 -2.05
N LYS A 512 39.59 4.11 -1.56
CA LYS A 512 40.31 4.15 -0.28
C LYS A 512 39.37 3.92 0.90
N GLN A 513 38.18 4.52 0.89
CA GLN A 513 37.16 4.32 1.93
C GLN A 513 36.70 2.86 2.02
N LEU A 514 36.39 2.24 0.88
CA LEU A 514 35.98 0.82 0.81
C LEU A 514 37.05 -0.18 1.25
N ASN A 515 38.32 0.21 1.27
CA ASN A 515 39.42 -0.64 1.74
C ASN A 515 39.72 -0.45 3.24
N GLN A 516 39.07 0.52 3.89
CA GLN A 516 39.23 0.83 5.32
C GLN A 516 38.05 0.35 6.17
N GLU A 517 36.89 0.11 5.55
CA GLU A 517 35.73 -0.60 6.11
C GLU A 517 35.85 -2.11 5.88
#